data_AF-A0A915M5M2-F1
#
_entry.id   AF-A0A915M5M2-F1
#
_cell.length_a   1.000
_cell.length_b   1.000
_cell.length_c   1.000
_cell.angle_alpha   90.00
_cell.angle_beta   90.00
_cell.angle_gamma   90.00
#
_symmetry.space_group_name_H-M   'P 1'
#
loop_
_entity.id
_entity.type
_entity.pdbx_description
1 polymer ?
#
loop_
_entity_poly.entity_id
_entity_poly.type
_entity_poly.pdbx_seq_one_letter_code
_entity_poly.pdbx_strand_id
1 'polypeptide(L)'
;MSTAVSTDSVDPIQEQYLTENCIQVDRNDEIIGPVSKRECHMNPLLHRAFSVFIFDKERRMLLQKRSSTKITFPLVWTNSCCSHPLFGIEQNGVDGVKIAAKRKLLHELGIDTVNVGDMEVMGRFIYLARSDSIWVEHELDYAIIVTNFDATFKPNPEEVSEVRFVTPDELNEMFIGGKELFSPWFSLFYKFHWLKTWWEKLDDLKSVRESDDMHSIWSRGNTIFAFTLTVLSAVTLMAFLTSMFAVKSVKVEISAANPRIRSMSDYTNEEGKSDLAMVSLNIHADMSPIFNWNVKQLFIFLVAEYSTMKNVINQVVLWDKIVKRPDSQVILEESIHPKYYFLDDGSNLLSHQNVTLILKWNIVPNAGRLEDSQGDGQFILKFPSNYVSGRSVPLMNCCKPGTEEDSELDTCICCDDVRQFVLDSLSLEELPLEIQVSNNPGRYLCAYIFYCSLFATRGRSLFVHIPPFDDECTAELLILVLKQILIAIYKLYLNQNVNVQSV
;
A
#
# COMPACT_ATOMS: atom_id res chain seq x y z
N MET A 1 -25.37 -24.00 -49.86
CA MET A 1 -26.63 -24.76 -49.88
C MET A 1 -26.67 -25.60 -48.62
N SER A 2 -27.52 -25.19 -47.67
CA SER A 2 -27.71 -25.86 -46.39
C SER A 2 -28.60 -27.07 -46.61
N THR A 3 -28.05 -28.28 -46.51
CA THR A 3 -28.84 -29.50 -46.39
C THR A 3 -29.36 -29.57 -44.96
N ALA A 4 -30.65 -29.31 -44.79
CA ALA A 4 -31.39 -29.61 -43.57
C ALA A 4 -31.25 -31.12 -43.30
N VAL A 5 -30.57 -31.47 -42.20
CA VAL A 5 -30.58 -32.81 -41.65
C VAL A 5 -31.95 -33.00 -41.01
N SER A 6 -32.68 -34.02 -41.46
CA SER A 6 -33.96 -34.44 -40.91
C SER A 6 -33.82 -34.69 -39.41
N THR A 7 -34.87 -34.39 -38.65
CA THR A 7 -35.06 -34.89 -37.28
C THR A 7 -35.23 -36.40 -37.36
N ASP A 8 -34.13 -37.12 -37.50
CA ASP A 8 -34.11 -38.58 -37.41
C ASP A 8 -34.59 -38.94 -36.01
N SER A 9 -35.59 -39.83 -35.96
CA SER A 9 -36.11 -40.39 -34.73
C SER A 9 -34.95 -40.94 -33.90
N VAL A 10 -34.74 -40.39 -32.71
CA VAL A 10 -33.79 -40.93 -31.73
C VAL A 10 -34.04 -42.43 -31.59
N ASP A 11 -32.97 -43.22 -31.57
CA ASP A 11 -33.07 -44.66 -31.40
C ASP A 11 -33.91 -44.98 -30.15
N PRO A 12 -34.95 -45.85 -30.24
CA PRO A 12 -35.86 -46.10 -29.12
C PRO A 12 -35.17 -46.53 -27.82
N ILE A 13 -34.04 -47.21 -27.92
CA ILE A 13 -33.27 -47.68 -26.75
C ILE A 13 -32.54 -46.49 -26.10
N GLN A 14 -31.91 -45.63 -26.91
CA GLN A 14 -31.25 -44.42 -26.39
C GLN A 14 -32.28 -43.43 -25.82
N GLU A 15 -33.49 -43.37 -26.38
CA GLU A 15 -34.60 -42.57 -25.85
C GLU A 15 -35.04 -43.06 -24.46
N GLN A 16 -35.02 -44.37 -24.21
CA GLN A 16 -35.32 -44.93 -22.89
C GLN A 16 -34.28 -44.48 -21.85
N TYR A 17 -32.99 -44.46 -22.21
CA TYR A 17 -31.91 -44.01 -21.32
C TYR A 17 -32.00 -42.52 -20.95
N LEU A 18 -32.71 -41.70 -21.72
CA LEU A 18 -32.91 -40.29 -21.39
C LEU A 18 -33.75 -40.07 -20.12
N THR A 19 -34.44 -41.11 -19.64
CA THR A 19 -35.23 -41.08 -18.40
C THR A 19 -34.41 -41.34 -17.13
N GLU A 20 -33.14 -41.75 -17.27
CA GLU A 20 -32.23 -41.94 -16.14
C GLU A 20 -32.01 -40.62 -15.38
N ASN A 21 -31.95 -40.69 -14.05
CA ASN A 21 -31.71 -39.52 -13.20
C ASN A 21 -30.21 -39.34 -12.94
N CYS A 22 -29.65 -38.30 -13.54
CA CYS A 22 -28.32 -37.78 -13.23
C CYS A 22 -28.33 -37.00 -11.90
N ILE A 23 -27.13 -36.74 -11.37
CA ILE A 23 -26.94 -35.98 -10.13
C ILE A 23 -26.56 -34.55 -10.51
N GLN A 24 -27.46 -33.60 -10.30
CA GLN A 24 -27.17 -32.18 -10.46
C GLN A 24 -26.29 -31.71 -9.30
N VAL A 25 -25.22 -30.98 -9.60
CA VAL A 25 -24.26 -30.49 -8.62
C VAL A 25 -23.93 -29.02 -8.83
N ASP A 26 -23.46 -28.37 -7.77
CA ASP A 26 -22.82 -27.06 -7.89
C ASP A 26 -21.33 -27.19 -8.29
N ARG A 27 -20.63 -26.05 -8.37
CA ARG A 27 -19.20 -26.04 -8.73
C ARG A 27 -18.30 -26.67 -7.66
N ASN A 28 -18.77 -26.90 -6.45
CA ASN A 28 -18.01 -27.55 -5.38
C ASN A 28 -18.30 -29.06 -5.30
N ASP A 29 -19.06 -29.60 -6.26
CA ASP A 29 -19.54 -30.97 -6.27
C ASP A 29 -20.59 -31.28 -5.17
N GLU A 30 -21.25 -30.25 -4.64
CA GLU A 30 -22.35 -30.41 -3.70
C GLU A 30 -23.65 -30.73 -4.45
N ILE A 31 -24.39 -31.71 -3.95
CA ILE A 31 -25.60 -32.21 -4.61
C ILE A 31 -26.73 -31.19 -4.50
N ILE A 32 -27.24 -30.72 -5.64
CA ILE A 32 -28.44 -29.87 -5.74
C ILE A 32 -29.70 -30.74 -5.75
N GLY A 33 -29.69 -31.83 -6.51
CA GLY A 33 -30.84 -32.72 -6.64
C GLY A 33 -30.77 -33.67 -7.85
N PRO A 34 -31.82 -34.46 -8.09
CA PRO A 34 -31.93 -35.27 -9.31
C PRO A 34 -32.30 -34.41 -10.52
N VAL A 35 -31.75 -34.73 -11.68
CA VAL A 35 -32.14 -34.17 -12.98
C VAL A 35 -32.18 -35.28 -14.02
N SER A 36 -33.18 -35.30 -14.90
CA SER A 36 -33.22 -36.31 -15.96
C SER A 36 -32.07 -36.12 -16.93
N LYS A 37 -31.56 -37.22 -17.50
CA LYS A 37 -30.51 -37.20 -18.51
C LYS A 37 -30.90 -36.30 -19.69
N ARG A 38 -32.15 -36.33 -20.14
CA ARG A 38 -32.64 -35.41 -21.16
C ARG A 38 -32.43 -33.95 -20.77
N GLU A 39 -32.86 -33.58 -19.57
CA GLU A 39 -32.89 -32.19 -19.15
C GLU A 39 -31.49 -31.62 -18.94
N CYS A 40 -30.57 -32.39 -18.37
CA CYS A 40 -29.18 -31.94 -18.18
C CYS A 40 -28.35 -31.93 -19.46
N HIS A 41 -28.81 -32.59 -20.53
CA HIS A 41 -28.16 -32.54 -21.85
C HIS A 41 -28.87 -31.61 -22.85
N MET A 42 -30.06 -31.09 -22.55
CA MET A 42 -30.72 -30.04 -23.36
C MET A 42 -30.50 -28.64 -22.78
N ASN A 43 -30.26 -28.56 -21.47
CA ASN A 43 -29.93 -27.33 -20.76
C ASN A 43 -28.52 -27.47 -20.18
N PRO A 44 -27.70 -26.39 -20.11
CA PRO A 44 -26.36 -26.45 -19.57
C PRO A 44 -26.38 -26.52 -18.02
N LEU A 45 -27.06 -27.52 -17.46
CA LEU A 45 -27.13 -27.78 -16.03
C LEU A 45 -25.91 -28.62 -15.63
N LEU A 46 -25.15 -28.13 -14.64
CA LEU A 46 -23.99 -28.84 -14.15
C LEU A 46 -24.40 -30.13 -13.44
N HIS A 47 -23.86 -31.26 -13.89
CA HIS A 47 -24.16 -32.56 -13.31
C HIS A 47 -22.88 -33.42 -13.21
N ARG A 48 -22.87 -34.37 -12.29
CA ARG A 48 -21.71 -35.24 -12.05
C ARG A 48 -21.57 -36.26 -13.17
N ALA A 49 -20.35 -36.51 -13.62
CA ALA A 49 -20.00 -37.49 -14.63
C ALA A 49 -18.66 -38.17 -14.29
N PHE A 50 -18.27 -39.15 -15.12
CA PHE A 50 -16.96 -39.77 -15.05
C PHE A 50 -16.41 -40.14 -16.43
N SER A 51 -15.08 -40.18 -16.52
CA SER A 51 -14.29 -40.57 -17.69
C SER A 51 -13.26 -41.63 -17.28
N VAL A 52 -13.41 -42.85 -17.78
CA VAL A 52 -12.50 -43.98 -17.53
C VAL A 52 -11.42 -44.08 -18.61
N PHE A 53 -10.18 -44.31 -18.19
CA PHE A 53 -9.01 -44.58 -19.01
C PHE A 53 -8.42 -45.94 -18.63
N ILE A 54 -8.59 -46.94 -19.50
CA ILE A 54 -8.08 -48.30 -19.29
C ILE A 54 -6.74 -48.46 -20.01
N PHE A 55 -5.73 -48.91 -19.28
CA PHE A 55 -4.41 -49.28 -19.81
C PHE A 55 -4.18 -50.78 -19.66
N ASP A 56 -3.75 -51.42 -20.73
CA ASP A 56 -3.35 -52.83 -20.70
C ASP A 56 -1.94 -53.02 -20.10
N LYS A 57 -1.50 -54.28 -20.00
CA LYS A 57 -0.15 -54.63 -19.50
C LYS A 57 1.00 -54.11 -20.39
N GLU A 58 0.72 -53.79 -21.64
CA GLU A 58 1.67 -53.22 -22.60
C GLU A 58 1.65 -51.68 -22.56
N ARG A 59 0.94 -51.08 -21.59
CA ARG A 59 0.74 -49.64 -21.44
C ARG A 59 0.08 -49.01 -22.67
N ARG A 60 -0.76 -49.75 -23.41
CA ARG A 60 -1.63 -49.16 -24.43
C ARG A 60 -2.97 -48.77 -23.80
N MET A 61 -3.52 -47.66 -24.24
CA MET A 61 -4.81 -47.18 -23.77
C MET A 61 -5.95 -47.66 -24.67
N LEU A 62 -7.04 -48.14 -24.08
CA LEU A 62 -8.26 -48.49 -24.79
C LEU A 62 -9.05 -47.23 -25.17
N LEU A 63 -9.23 -47.01 -26.45
CA LEU A 63 -10.18 -46.05 -27.02
C LEU A 63 -11.46 -46.74 -27.43
N GLN A 64 -12.58 -46.01 -27.34
CA GLN A 64 -13.82 -46.39 -28.01
C GLN A 64 -14.24 -45.33 -29.03
N LYS A 65 -14.81 -45.78 -30.14
CA LYS A 65 -15.54 -44.94 -31.09
C LYS A 65 -17.03 -45.10 -30.80
N ARG A 66 -17.69 -43.99 -30.48
CA ARG A 66 -19.12 -43.97 -30.14
C ARG A 66 -19.95 -44.53 -31.29
N SER A 67 -21.04 -45.23 -31.00
CA SER A 67 -21.97 -45.73 -32.03
C SER A 67 -22.63 -44.57 -32.79
N SER A 68 -23.24 -44.86 -33.94
CA SER A 68 -24.03 -43.89 -34.69
C SER A 68 -25.37 -43.55 -34.02
N THR A 69 -25.84 -44.40 -33.10
CA THR A 69 -27.12 -44.23 -32.39
C THR A 69 -27.01 -43.32 -31.17
N LYS A 70 -25.78 -42.99 -30.71
CA LYS A 70 -25.57 -42.04 -29.60
C LYS A 70 -26.18 -40.67 -29.93
N ILE A 71 -26.92 -40.13 -28.96
CA ILE A 71 -27.56 -38.81 -29.07
C ILE A 71 -26.50 -37.69 -29.09
N THR A 72 -25.58 -37.71 -28.11
CA THR A 72 -24.47 -36.75 -28.06
C THR A 72 -23.23 -37.33 -28.72
N PHE A 73 -22.61 -36.54 -29.60
CA PHE A 73 -21.36 -36.87 -30.28
C PHE A 73 -21.32 -38.31 -30.89
N PRO A 74 -22.19 -38.66 -31.84
CA PRO A 74 -22.11 -39.95 -32.52
C PRO A 74 -20.83 -40.07 -33.36
N LEU A 75 -20.29 -41.29 -33.50
CA LEU A 75 -19.14 -41.62 -34.36
C LEU A 75 -17.81 -40.91 -34.03
N VAL A 76 -17.68 -40.26 -32.87
CA VAL A 76 -16.38 -39.70 -32.42
C VAL A 76 -15.60 -40.69 -31.57
N TRP A 77 -14.27 -40.61 -31.65
CA TRP A 77 -13.35 -41.32 -30.75
C TRP A 77 -13.28 -40.62 -29.39
N THR A 78 -13.18 -41.43 -28.33
CA THR A 78 -13.07 -40.95 -26.96
C THR A 78 -12.29 -41.95 -26.10
N ASN A 79 -12.01 -41.59 -24.84
CA ASN A 79 -11.46 -42.50 -23.82
C ASN A 79 -12.38 -43.71 -23.58
N SER A 80 -11.90 -44.68 -22.81
CA SER A 80 -12.47 -46.03 -22.73
C SER A 80 -13.97 -46.09 -22.43
N CYS A 81 -14.46 -45.32 -21.45
CA CYS A 81 -15.90 -45.25 -21.14
C CYS A 81 -16.22 -43.93 -20.43
N CYS A 82 -17.35 -43.29 -20.77
CA CYS A 82 -17.80 -42.05 -20.13
C CYS A 82 -19.30 -42.13 -19.86
N SER A 83 -19.74 -41.75 -18.67
CA SER A 83 -21.17 -41.75 -18.32
C SER A 83 -21.42 -41.04 -16.99
N HIS A 84 -22.65 -41.12 -16.50
CA HIS A 84 -23.11 -40.51 -15.26
C HIS A 84 -23.33 -41.54 -14.14
N PRO A 85 -22.99 -41.19 -12.88
CA PRO A 85 -23.57 -41.83 -11.72
C PRO A 85 -25.06 -41.49 -11.59
N LEU A 86 -25.85 -42.47 -11.13
CA LEU A 86 -27.30 -42.34 -10.97
C LEU A 86 -27.68 -41.82 -9.58
N PHE A 87 -28.58 -40.84 -9.54
CA PHE A 87 -29.13 -40.30 -8.30
C PHE A 87 -29.86 -41.39 -7.48
N GLY A 88 -29.69 -41.37 -6.16
CA GLY A 88 -30.31 -42.32 -5.22
C GLY A 88 -29.54 -43.63 -5.02
N ILE A 89 -28.68 -44.04 -5.97
CA ILE A 89 -27.90 -45.30 -5.86
C ILE A 89 -26.38 -45.10 -5.90
N GLU A 90 -25.88 -44.11 -6.64
CA GLU A 90 -24.44 -43.91 -6.92
C GLU A 90 -24.00 -42.49 -6.52
N GLN A 91 -24.67 -41.89 -5.54
CA GLN A 91 -24.51 -40.46 -5.21
C GLN A 91 -23.32 -40.11 -4.30
N ASN A 92 -22.67 -41.12 -3.72
CA ASN A 92 -21.63 -40.94 -2.71
C ASN A 92 -20.26 -40.67 -3.35
N GLY A 93 -20.04 -39.44 -3.84
CA GLY A 93 -18.74 -38.93 -4.31
C GLY A 93 -17.93 -39.94 -5.13
N VAL A 94 -16.68 -40.16 -4.73
CA VAL A 94 -15.72 -41.09 -5.37
C VAL A 94 -16.26 -42.53 -5.44
N ASP A 95 -16.82 -43.05 -4.35
CA ASP A 95 -17.29 -44.45 -4.30
C ASP A 95 -18.46 -44.67 -5.26
N GLY A 96 -19.41 -43.73 -5.27
CA GLY A 96 -20.57 -43.76 -6.17
C GLY A 96 -20.16 -43.71 -7.64
N VAL A 97 -19.21 -42.84 -7.97
CA VAL A 97 -18.63 -42.74 -9.32
C VAL A 97 -17.94 -44.03 -9.76
N LYS A 98 -17.16 -44.69 -8.89
CA LYS A 98 -16.52 -45.97 -9.24
C LYS A 98 -17.53 -47.10 -9.45
N ILE A 99 -18.62 -47.13 -8.66
CA ILE A 99 -19.71 -48.09 -8.84
C ILE A 99 -20.38 -47.86 -10.21
N ALA A 100 -20.67 -46.61 -10.55
CA ALA A 100 -21.23 -46.23 -11.85
C ALA A 100 -20.31 -46.61 -13.02
N ALA A 101 -19.00 -46.38 -12.87
CA ALA A 101 -18.00 -46.78 -13.85
C ALA A 101 -18.01 -48.30 -14.08
N LYS A 102 -18.06 -49.12 -13.02
CA LYS A 102 -18.14 -50.58 -13.15
C LYS A 102 -19.41 -51.01 -13.90
N ARG A 103 -20.56 -50.42 -13.57
CA ARG A 103 -21.85 -50.69 -14.25
C ARG A 103 -21.76 -50.36 -15.75
N LYS A 104 -21.16 -49.24 -16.10
CA LYS A 104 -21.09 -48.75 -17.48
C LYS A 104 -20.01 -49.43 -18.32
N LEU A 105 -18.90 -49.84 -17.72
CA LEU A 105 -17.92 -50.71 -18.36
C LEU A 105 -18.53 -52.06 -18.77
N LEU A 106 -19.35 -52.65 -17.91
CA LEU A 106 -20.10 -53.87 -18.25
C LEU A 106 -21.12 -53.61 -19.36
N HIS A 107 -21.86 -52.51 -19.29
CA HIS A 107 -22.91 -52.20 -20.26
C HIS A 107 -22.39 -51.82 -21.66
N GLU A 108 -21.37 -50.97 -21.76
CA GLU A 108 -20.86 -50.45 -23.03
C GLU A 108 -19.81 -51.37 -23.65
N LEU A 109 -18.90 -51.92 -22.83
CA LEU A 109 -17.76 -52.70 -23.31
C LEU A 109 -17.88 -54.19 -23.01
N GLY A 110 -18.81 -54.62 -22.16
CA GLY A 110 -18.89 -56.01 -21.71
C GLY A 110 -17.75 -56.39 -20.75
N ILE A 111 -17.17 -55.42 -20.03
CA ILE A 111 -16.08 -55.62 -19.08
C ILE A 111 -16.66 -55.79 -17.67
N ASP A 112 -16.59 -57.00 -17.11
CA ASP A 112 -16.99 -57.32 -15.73
C ASP A 112 -15.82 -57.54 -14.76
N THR A 113 -14.60 -57.71 -15.29
CA THR A 113 -13.40 -58.08 -14.54
C THR A 113 -12.82 -56.94 -13.70
N VAL A 114 -13.13 -55.68 -14.03
CA VAL A 114 -12.65 -54.50 -13.30
C VAL A 114 -13.48 -54.28 -12.04
N ASN A 115 -12.83 -54.24 -10.88
CA ASN A 115 -13.47 -53.93 -9.61
C ASN A 115 -13.23 -52.47 -9.21
N VAL A 116 -14.07 -51.98 -8.29
CA VAL A 116 -13.98 -50.63 -7.72
C VAL A 116 -12.61 -50.36 -7.07
N GLY A 117 -11.96 -51.39 -6.52
CA GLY A 117 -10.61 -51.30 -5.96
C GLY A 117 -9.50 -51.09 -6.99
N ASP A 118 -9.74 -51.45 -8.26
CA ASP A 118 -8.76 -51.33 -9.35
C ASP A 118 -8.79 -49.94 -10.00
N MET A 119 -9.75 -49.10 -9.60
CA MET A 119 -10.00 -47.78 -10.16
C MET A 119 -9.30 -46.71 -9.33
N GLU A 120 -8.37 -45.97 -9.94
CA GLU A 120 -7.71 -44.82 -9.33
C GLU A 120 -8.34 -43.53 -9.85
N VAL A 121 -8.89 -42.71 -8.94
CA VAL A 121 -9.47 -41.41 -9.30
C VAL A 121 -8.35 -40.37 -9.30
N MET A 122 -8.14 -39.72 -10.44
CA MET A 122 -7.01 -38.81 -10.65
C MET A 122 -7.30 -37.37 -10.29
N GLY A 123 -8.57 -36.98 -10.33
CA GLY A 123 -9.04 -35.62 -10.09
C GLY A 123 -10.43 -35.40 -10.68
N ARG A 124 -10.89 -34.15 -10.58
CA ARG A 124 -12.21 -33.70 -11.04
C ARG A 124 -12.04 -32.42 -11.83
N PHE A 125 -12.75 -32.27 -12.95
CA PHE A 125 -12.68 -31.06 -13.75
C PHE A 125 -14.06 -30.72 -14.31
N ILE A 126 -14.30 -29.42 -14.49
CA ILE A 126 -15.57 -28.92 -15.04
C ILE A 126 -15.35 -28.53 -16.49
N TYR A 127 -16.19 -29.02 -17.38
CA TYR A 127 -16.19 -28.61 -18.78
C TYR A 127 -17.61 -28.38 -19.31
N LEU A 128 -17.70 -27.58 -20.38
CA LEU A 128 -18.93 -27.32 -21.12
C LEU A 128 -18.64 -27.55 -22.60
N ALA A 129 -19.35 -28.47 -23.23
CA ALA A 129 -19.20 -28.78 -24.64
C ALA A 129 -20.57 -28.94 -25.32
N ARG A 130 -20.73 -28.36 -26.50
CA ARG A 130 -21.98 -28.44 -27.25
C ARG A 130 -21.84 -29.49 -28.36
N SER A 131 -22.76 -30.44 -28.43
CA SER A 131 -22.83 -31.43 -29.51
C SER A 131 -23.46 -30.81 -30.75
N ASP A 132 -24.60 -30.13 -30.58
CA ASP A 132 -25.32 -29.42 -31.65
C ASP A 132 -26.19 -28.28 -31.08
N SER A 133 -27.15 -27.75 -31.86
CA SER A 133 -28.04 -26.68 -31.41
C SER A 133 -28.91 -27.05 -30.20
N ILE A 134 -29.16 -28.34 -29.97
CA ILE A 134 -30.04 -28.88 -28.94
C ILE A 134 -29.21 -29.45 -27.79
N TRP A 135 -28.24 -30.29 -28.08
CA TRP A 135 -27.55 -31.11 -27.08
C TRP A 135 -26.23 -30.52 -26.58
N VAL A 136 -26.02 -30.58 -25.27
CA VAL A 136 -24.88 -30.03 -24.54
C VAL A 136 -24.42 -30.99 -23.44
N GLU A 137 -23.14 -30.96 -23.12
CA GLU A 137 -22.52 -31.58 -21.94
C GLU A 137 -22.05 -30.44 -21.03
N HIS A 138 -22.52 -30.41 -19.79
CA HIS A 138 -22.01 -29.51 -18.75
C HIS A 138 -21.74 -30.34 -17.49
N GLU A 139 -20.51 -30.80 -17.35
CA GLU A 139 -20.20 -31.87 -16.43
C GLU A 139 -19.12 -31.48 -15.43
N LEU A 140 -19.27 -31.96 -14.20
CA LEU A 140 -18.19 -32.14 -13.24
C LEU A 140 -17.72 -33.58 -13.38
N ASP A 141 -16.64 -33.78 -14.12
CA ASP A 141 -16.18 -35.08 -14.61
C ASP A 141 -15.03 -35.61 -13.75
N TYR A 142 -15.20 -36.82 -13.24
CA TYR A 142 -14.21 -37.59 -12.50
C TYR A 142 -13.33 -38.40 -13.46
N ALA A 143 -12.03 -38.11 -13.50
CA ALA A 143 -11.09 -38.91 -14.28
C ALA A 143 -10.67 -40.17 -13.51
N ILE A 144 -10.88 -41.35 -14.09
CA ILE A 144 -10.61 -42.65 -13.48
C ILE A 144 -9.61 -43.42 -14.34
N ILE A 145 -8.54 -43.92 -13.74
CA ILE A 145 -7.56 -44.78 -14.41
C ILE A 145 -7.69 -46.21 -13.90
N VAL A 146 -7.63 -47.16 -14.82
CA VAL A 146 -7.48 -48.60 -14.55
C VAL A 146 -6.22 -49.07 -15.28
N THR A 147 -5.32 -49.76 -14.58
CA THR A 147 -4.05 -50.25 -15.15
C THR A 147 -4.02 -51.77 -15.20
N ASN A 148 -3.03 -52.33 -15.92
CA ASN A 148 -2.79 -53.77 -16.02
C ASN A 148 -4.00 -54.59 -16.50
N PHE A 149 -4.85 -53.98 -17.32
CA PHE A 149 -6.02 -54.65 -17.87
C PHE A 149 -5.62 -55.79 -18.79
N ASP A 150 -6.18 -56.97 -18.56
CA ASP A 150 -5.91 -58.19 -19.33
C ASP A 150 -7.13 -59.10 -19.29
N ALA A 151 -8.14 -58.75 -20.07
CA ALA A 151 -9.34 -59.54 -20.23
C ALA A 151 -9.93 -59.36 -21.63
N THR A 152 -10.58 -60.42 -22.13
CA THR A 152 -11.40 -60.33 -23.34
C THR A 152 -12.75 -59.70 -22.99
N PHE A 153 -13.24 -58.83 -23.87
CA PHE A 153 -14.50 -58.13 -23.68
C PHE A 153 -15.25 -58.02 -25.00
N LYS A 154 -16.56 -57.76 -24.94
CA LYS A 154 -17.44 -57.68 -26.11
C LYS A 154 -18.23 -56.39 -26.07
N PRO A 155 -17.82 -55.36 -26.85
CA PRO A 155 -18.54 -54.09 -26.90
C PRO A 155 -19.99 -54.26 -27.33
N ASN A 156 -20.87 -53.48 -26.71
CA ASN A 156 -22.26 -53.37 -27.12
C ASN A 156 -22.34 -52.51 -28.40
N PRO A 157 -22.76 -53.04 -29.55
CA PRO A 157 -22.81 -52.30 -30.82
C PRO A 157 -23.78 -51.10 -30.79
N GLU A 158 -24.73 -51.08 -29.85
CA GLU A 158 -25.65 -49.95 -29.65
C GLU A 158 -24.95 -48.75 -29.01
N GLU A 159 -23.82 -48.97 -28.33
CA GLU A 159 -23.07 -47.93 -27.61
C GLU A 159 -21.73 -47.61 -28.28
N VAL A 160 -21.08 -48.63 -28.84
CA VAL A 160 -19.70 -48.57 -29.35
C VAL A 160 -19.63 -49.18 -30.75
N SER A 161 -19.13 -48.39 -31.72
CA SER A 161 -18.94 -48.86 -33.10
C SER A 161 -17.59 -49.54 -33.32
N GLU A 162 -16.54 -49.07 -32.64
CA GLU A 162 -15.18 -49.58 -32.79
C GLU A 162 -14.42 -49.41 -31.47
N VAL A 163 -13.44 -50.28 -31.21
CA VAL A 163 -12.49 -50.12 -30.10
C VAL A 163 -11.06 -50.27 -30.62
N ARG A 164 -10.11 -49.59 -29.97
CA ARG A 164 -8.70 -49.66 -30.36
C ARG A 164 -7.79 -49.47 -29.15
N PHE A 165 -6.82 -50.35 -28.98
CA PHE A 165 -5.69 -50.10 -28.09
C PHE A 165 -4.64 -49.28 -28.83
N VAL A 166 -4.18 -48.18 -28.23
CA VAL A 166 -3.18 -47.28 -28.81
C VAL A 166 -2.06 -46.98 -27.84
N THR A 167 -0.85 -46.85 -28.38
CA THR A 167 0.32 -46.29 -27.69
C THR A 167 0.24 -44.75 -27.62
N PRO A 168 1.07 -44.08 -26.81
CA PRO A 168 1.14 -42.61 -26.80
C PRO A 168 1.42 -42.01 -28.18
N ASP A 169 2.33 -42.64 -28.94
CA ASP A 169 2.75 -42.16 -30.24
C ASP A 169 1.65 -42.33 -31.29
N GLU A 170 0.98 -43.49 -31.31
CA GLU A 170 -0.19 -43.71 -32.19
C GLU A 170 -1.33 -42.74 -31.87
N LEU A 171 -1.60 -42.47 -30.59
CA LEU A 171 -2.61 -41.49 -30.21
C LEU A 171 -2.24 -40.08 -30.69
N ASN A 172 -0.99 -39.68 -30.51
CA ASN A 172 -0.47 -38.39 -30.99
C ASN A 172 -0.58 -38.28 -32.52
N GLU A 173 -0.27 -39.35 -33.25
CA GLU A 173 -0.47 -39.41 -34.70
C GLU A 173 -1.93 -39.29 -35.10
N MET A 174 -2.86 -39.93 -34.39
CA MET A 174 -4.30 -39.80 -34.65
C MET A 174 -4.79 -38.35 -34.46
N PHE A 175 -4.32 -37.67 -33.40
CA PHE A 175 -4.66 -36.25 -33.16
C PHE A 175 -4.04 -35.31 -34.20
N ILE A 176 -2.77 -35.51 -34.58
CA ILE A 176 -2.07 -34.67 -35.58
C ILE A 176 -2.61 -34.92 -36.99
N GLY A 177 -2.93 -36.17 -37.33
CA GLY A 177 -3.38 -36.57 -38.65
C GLY A 177 -4.73 -35.96 -39.05
N GLY A 178 -5.55 -35.54 -38.08
CA GLY A 178 -6.78 -34.76 -38.30
C GLY A 178 -7.88 -35.49 -39.08
N LYS A 179 -7.73 -36.80 -39.33
CA LYS A 179 -8.70 -37.63 -40.06
C LYS A 179 -9.86 -38.08 -39.20
N GLU A 180 -9.61 -38.23 -37.91
CA GLU A 180 -10.57 -38.73 -36.93
C GLU A 180 -11.15 -37.56 -36.12
N LEU A 181 -12.40 -37.69 -35.69
CA LEU A 181 -13.04 -36.76 -34.76
C LEU A 181 -12.90 -37.30 -33.34
N PHE A 182 -12.51 -36.43 -32.41
CA PHE A 182 -12.41 -36.76 -31.00
C PHE A 182 -13.45 -35.99 -30.20
N SER A 183 -13.93 -36.60 -29.11
CA SER A 183 -14.80 -35.90 -28.18
C SER A 183 -14.10 -34.66 -27.59
N PRO A 184 -14.87 -33.59 -27.29
CA PRO A 184 -14.28 -32.36 -26.73
C PRO A 184 -13.56 -32.60 -25.42
N TRP A 185 -14.13 -33.39 -24.49
CA TRP A 185 -13.52 -33.68 -23.20
C TRP A 185 -12.21 -34.47 -23.35
N PHE A 186 -12.19 -35.51 -24.18
CA PHE A 186 -10.97 -36.28 -24.43
C PHE A 186 -9.86 -35.41 -25.04
N SER A 187 -10.23 -34.47 -25.92
CA SER A 187 -9.31 -33.47 -26.46
C SER A 187 -8.73 -32.56 -25.38
N LEU A 188 -9.45 -32.26 -24.29
CA LEU A 188 -8.93 -31.48 -23.15
C LEU A 188 -7.85 -32.27 -22.40
N PHE A 189 -8.09 -33.55 -22.09
CA PHE A 189 -7.09 -34.41 -21.44
C PHE A 189 -5.78 -34.52 -22.24
N TYR A 190 -5.90 -34.57 -23.56
CA TYR A 190 -4.76 -34.55 -24.47
C TYR A 190 -4.04 -33.19 -24.47
N LYS A 191 -4.78 -32.09 -24.71
CA LYS A 191 -4.23 -30.73 -24.83
C LYS A 191 -3.58 -30.21 -23.56
N PHE A 192 -4.13 -30.52 -22.39
CA PHE A 192 -3.56 -30.11 -21.09
C PHE A 192 -2.45 -31.04 -20.59
N HIS A 193 -2.04 -32.03 -21.41
CA HIS A 193 -0.97 -32.98 -21.09
C HIS A 193 -1.19 -33.85 -19.84
N TRP A 194 -2.40 -33.86 -19.27
CA TRP A 194 -2.78 -34.77 -18.18
C TRP A 194 -2.58 -36.22 -18.60
N LEU A 195 -3.07 -36.58 -19.80
CA LEU A 195 -2.96 -37.95 -20.29
C LEU A 195 -1.50 -38.39 -20.46
N LYS A 196 -0.64 -37.51 -21.00
CA LYS A 196 0.80 -37.77 -21.14
C LYS A 196 1.45 -38.01 -19.76
N THR A 197 1.12 -37.16 -18.79
CA THR A 197 1.68 -37.22 -17.43
C THR A 197 1.30 -38.53 -16.74
N TRP A 198 0.03 -38.94 -16.85
CA TRP A 198 -0.44 -40.22 -16.30
C TRP A 198 0.19 -41.42 -17.01
N TRP A 199 0.33 -41.35 -18.33
CA TRP A 199 0.95 -42.42 -19.12
C TRP A 199 2.41 -42.67 -18.73
N GLU A 200 3.18 -41.63 -18.41
CA GLU A 200 4.56 -41.74 -17.94
C GLU A 200 4.65 -42.31 -16.51
N LYS A 201 3.58 -42.18 -15.72
CA LYS A 201 3.53 -42.49 -14.29
C LYS A 201 2.51 -43.57 -13.90
N LEU A 202 2.14 -44.47 -14.81
CA LEU A 202 1.16 -45.54 -14.53
C LEU A 202 1.53 -46.42 -13.32
N ASP A 203 2.82 -46.56 -13.00
CA ASP A 203 3.30 -47.34 -11.85
C ASP A 203 3.23 -46.58 -10.51
N ASP A 204 3.05 -45.25 -10.55
CA ASP A 204 2.98 -44.37 -9.38
C ASP A 204 2.00 -43.21 -9.60
N LEU A 205 0.74 -43.56 -9.88
CA LEU A 205 -0.34 -42.60 -10.13
C LEU A 205 -0.60 -41.67 -8.94
N LYS A 206 -0.31 -42.12 -7.71
CA LYS A 206 -0.50 -41.32 -6.49
C LYS A 206 0.37 -40.07 -6.47
N SER A 207 1.56 -40.11 -7.07
CA SER A 207 2.47 -38.97 -7.16
C SER A 207 1.96 -37.83 -8.06
N VAL A 208 1.06 -38.13 -8.99
CA VAL A 208 0.53 -37.19 -9.99
C VAL A 208 -0.99 -36.98 -9.86
N ARG A 209 -1.60 -37.51 -8.79
CA ARG A 209 -3.00 -37.29 -8.47
C ARG A 209 -3.19 -35.84 -8.04
N GLU A 210 -4.15 -35.14 -8.65
CA GLU A 210 -4.52 -33.80 -8.19
C GLU A 210 -5.15 -33.91 -6.79
N SER A 211 -4.87 -32.94 -5.92
CA SER A 211 -5.55 -32.85 -4.63
C SER A 211 -7.05 -32.62 -4.84
N ASP A 212 -7.89 -33.15 -3.97
CA ASP A 212 -9.36 -33.03 -4.08
C ASP A 212 -9.85 -31.56 -4.11
N ASP A 213 -9.02 -30.61 -3.70
CA ASP A 213 -9.29 -29.17 -3.71
C ASP A 213 -9.16 -28.55 -5.10
N MET A 214 -10.29 -28.21 -5.71
CA MET A 214 -10.32 -27.40 -6.92
C MET A 214 -9.78 -25.99 -6.62
N HIS A 215 -8.80 -25.53 -7.40
CA HIS A 215 -8.15 -24.23 -7.18
C HIS A 215 -9.15 -23.06 -7.30
N SER A 216 -9.63 -22.59 -6.16
CA SER A 216 -10.60 -21.48 -6.09
C SER A 216 -9.98 -20.17 -6.56
N ILE A 217 -10.84 -19.21 -6.95
CA ILE A 217 -10.44 -17.83 -7.26
C ILE A 217 -9.62 -17.23 -6.09
N TRP A 218 -9.97 -17.60 -4.86
CA TRP A 218 -9.24 -17.20 -3.65
C TRP A 218 -7.82 -17.76 -3.58
N SER A 219 -7.61 -19.02 -3.95
CA SER A 219 -6.28 -19.62 -4.01
C SER A 219 -5.38 -18.92 -5.03
N ARG A 220 -5.94 -18.61 -6.21
CA ARG A 220 -5.22 -17.85 -7.27
C ARG A 220 -4.94 -16.41 -6.82
N GLY A 221 -5.90 -15.75 -6.18
CA GLY A 221 -5.72 -14.42 -5.60
C GLY A 221 -4.64 -14.37 -4.52
N ASN A 222 -4.64 -15.35 -3.60
CA ASN A 222 -3.63 -15.48 -2.56
C ASN A 222 -2.23 -15.68 -3.16
N THR A 223 -2.11 -16.47 -4.23
CA THR A 223 -0.84 -16.69 -4.94
C THR A 223 -0.29 -15.38 -5.52
N ILE A 224 -1.14 -14.58 -6.19
CA ILE A 224 -0.76 -13.27 -6.74
C ILE A 224 -0.34 -12.32 -5.62
N PHE A 225 -1.10 -12.28 -4.53
CA PHE A 225 -0.81 -11.43 -3.37
C PHE A 225 0.54 -11.79 -2.73
N ALA A 226 0.77 -13.07 -2.44
CA ALA A 226 2.01 -13.55 -1.83
C ALA A 226 3.24 -13.28 -2.72
N PHE A 227 3.10 -13.52 -4.04
CA PHE A 227 4.15 -13.20 -5.00
C PHE A 227 4.47 -11.70 -5.02
N THR A 228 3.45 -10.85 -5.08
CA THR A 228 3.61 -9.39 -5.09
C THR A 228 4.31 -8.91 -3.82
N LEU A 229 3.91 -9.43 -2.66
CA LEU A 229 4.53 -9.09 -1.38
C LEU A 229 6.00 -9.51 -1.33
N THR A 230 6.33 -10.70 -1.86
CA THR A 230 7.70 -11.23 -1.91
C THR A 230 8.59 -10.35 -2.79
N VAL A 231 8.10 -9.95 -3.96
CA VAL A 231 8.83 -9.03 -4.86
C VAL A 231 9.06 -7.68 -4.17
N LEU A 232 8.03 -7.12 -3.52
CA LEU A 232 8.16 -5.83 -2.83
C LEU A 232 9.16 -5.90 -1.65
N SER A 233 9.13 -6.99 -0.88
CA SER A 233 10.11 -7.25 0.18
C SER A 233 11.53 -7.34 -0.36
N ALA A 234 11.74 -8.04 -1.48
CA ALA A 234 13.05 -8.14 -2.12
C ALA A 234 13.56 -6.78 -2.62
N VAL A 235 12.71 -5.98 -3.27
CA VAL A 235 13.07 -4.63 -3.73
C VAL A 235 13.39 -3.71 -2.55
N THR A 236 12.61 -3.78 -1.47
CA THR A 236 12.85 -2.99 -0.25
C THR A 236 14.17 -3.38 0.41
N LEU A 237 14.48 -4.68 0.47
CA LEU A 237 15.76 -5.16 0.99
C LEU A 237 16.94 -4.69 0.14
N MET A 238 16.82 -4.73 -1.19
CA MET A 238 17.86 -4.21 -2.08
C MET A 238 18.07 -2.70 -1.87
N ALA A 239 16.99 -1.92 -1.77
CA ALA A 239 17.08 -0.51 -1.43
C ALA A 239 17.76 -0.28 -0.08
N PHE A 240 17.39 -1.04 0.95
CA PHE A 240 18.04 -0.99 2.25
C PHE A 240 19.55 -1.24 2.15
N LEU A 241 19.98 -2.28 1.43
CA LEU A 241 21.40 -2.62 1.27
C LEU A 241 22.18 -1.50 0.57
N THR A 242 21.59 -0.80 -0.39
CA THR A 242 22.26 0.31 -1.08
C THR A 242 22.55 1.50 -0.16
N SER A 243 21.80 1.67 0.94
CA SER A 243 22.06 2.73 1.93
C SER A 243 23.43 2.58 2.61
N MET A 244 24.00 1.36 2.64
CA MET A 244 25.31 1.09 3.23
C MET A 244 26.48 1.67 2.43
N PHE A 245 26.26 1.98 1.15
CA PHE A 245 27.29 2.45 0.22
C PHE A 245 27.15 3.95 -0.13
N ALA A 246 26.29 4.69 0.57
CA ALA A 246 26.10 6.11 0.32
C ALA A 246 27.39 6.91 0.60
N VAL A 247 27.64 7.94 -0.21
CA VAL A 247 28.74 8.89 0.00
C VAL A 247 28.50 9.64 1.31
N LYS A 248 29.51 9.63 2.19
CA LYS A 248 29.35 10.09 3.59
C LYS A 248 29.94 11.47 3.88
N SER A 249 30.80 11.99 3.01
CA SER A 249 31.41 13.30 3.23
C SER A 249 31.42 14.13 1.96
N VAL A 250 31.25 15.43 2.14
CA VAL A 250 31.35 16.44 1.11
C VAL A 250 32.19 17.61 1.63
N LYS A 251 32.80 18.35 0.71
CA LYS A 251 33.52 19.56 1.07
C LYS A 251 32.53 20.63 1.53
N VAL A 252 32.78 21.18 2.71
CA VAL A 252 31.96 22.25 3.30
C VAL A 252 32.87 23.44 3.62
N GLU A 253 32.42 24.64 3.28
CA GLU A 253 33.08 25.89 3.64
C GLU A 253 32.20 26.64 4.65
N ILE A 254 32.75 26.85 5.85
CA ILE A 254 32.07 27.53 6.96
C ILE A 254 32.92 28.73 7.33
N SER A 255 32.29 29.87 7.53
CA SER A 255 32.93 31.02 8.17
C SER A 255 32.00 31.70 9.14
N ALA A 256 32.57 32.34 10.14
CA ALA A 256 31.82 33.08 11.15
C ALA A 256 32.49 34.42 11.43
N ALA A 257 31.67 35.45 11.59
CA ALA A 257 32.10 36.83 11.78
C ALA A 257 31.38 37.49 12.96
N ASN A 258 32.00 38.54 13.51
CA ASN A 258 31.45 39.38 14.57
C ASN A 258 30.99 38.60 15.83
N PRO A 259 31.80 37.70 16.42
CA PRO A 259 31.43 37.03 17.66
C PRO A 259 31.29 38.04 18.80
N ARG A 260 30.12 38.03 19.43
CA ARG A 260 29.75 38.88 20.56
C ARG A 260 29.18 38.00 21.65
N ILE A 261 29.49 38.29 22.91
CA ILE A 261 28.91 37.58 24.05
C ILE A 261 28.20 38.58 24.95
N ARG A 262 27.03 38.18 25.43
CA ARG A 262 26.27 38.88 26.45
C ARG A 262 26.06 37.96 27.65
N SER A 263 26.30 38.47 28.84
CA SER A 263 25.91 37.78 30.07
C SER A 263 24.41 37.97 30.30
N MET A 264 23.69 36.88 30.56
CA MET A 264 22.29 36.85 30.94
C MET A 264 22.15 36.24 32.34
N SER A 265 21.21 36.76 33.12
CA SER A 265 20.80 36.14 34.37
C SER A 265 19.85 34.98 34.07
N ASP A 266 20.08 33.84 34.70
CA ASP A 266 19.14 32.72 34.67
C ASP A 266 17.85 33.13 35.41
N TYR A 267 16.69 32.94 34.77
CA TYR A 267 15.39 33.30 35.36
C TYR A 267 14.93 32.30 36.42
N THR A 268 15.54 31.11 36.47
CA THR A 268 15.18 30.04 37.40
C THR A 268 16.07 30.02 38.65
N ASN A 269 17.22 30.70 38.60
CA ASN A 269 18.23 30.66 39.65
C ASN A 269 18.86 32.06 39.80
N GLU A 270 18.55 32.76 40.90
CA GLU A 270 18.92 34.18 41.09
C GLU A 270 20.45 34.45 41.07
N GLU A 271 21.27 33.43 41.25
CA GLU A 271 22.74 33.51 41.20
C GLU A 271 23.36 32.97 39.88
N GLY A 272 22.56 32.34 39.02
CA GLY A 272 23.02 31.75 37.76
C GLY A 272 23.30 32.80 36.69
N LYS A 273 24.48 32.75 36.07
CA LYS A 273 24.81 33.53 34.87
C LYS A 273 25.04 32.58 33.70
N SER A 274 24.47 32.94 32.55
CA SER A 274 24.63 32.23 31.28
C SER A 274 25.22 33.16 30.22
N ASP A 275 26.06 32.61 29.35
CA ASP A 275 26.62 33.32 28.20
C ASP A 275 25.72 33.13 26.98
N LEU A 276 25.19 34.23 26.44
CA LEU A 276 24.55 34.25 25.13
C LEU A 276 25.54 34.73 24.07
N ALA A 277 25.95 33.82 23.20
CA ALA A 277 26.77 34.12 22.05
C ALA A 277 25.92 34.55 20.85
N MET A 278 26.37 35.63 20.20
CA MET A 278 25.82 36.14 18.94
C MET A 278 26.94 36.12 17.91
N VAL A 279 26.66 35.55 16.74
CA VAL A 279 27.63 35.40 15.67
C VAL A 279 26.91 35.50 14.33
N SER A 280 27.58 35.99 13.30
CA SER A 280 27.09 35.93 11.92
C SER A 280 27.76 34.77 11.21
N LEU A 281 26.98 33.94 10.52
CA LEU A 281 27.44 32.68 9.92
C LEU A 281 27.34 32.74 8.40
N ASN A 282 28.31 32.16 7.71
CA ASN A 282 28.22 31.82 6.29
C ASN A 282 28.43 30.31 6.12
N ILE A 283 27.55 29.65 5.35
CA ILE A 283 27.55 28.19 5.15
C ILE A 283 27.44 27.91 3.66
N HIS A 284 28.51 27.37 3.07
CA HIS A 284 28.57 26.99 1.66
C HIS A 284 28.85 25.49 1.56
N ALA A 285 27.93 24.73 0.95
CA ALA A 285 28.07 23.29 0.78
C ALA A 285 27.34 22.80 -0.47
N ASP A 286 27.99 21.93 -1.26
CA ASP A 286 27.35 21.20 -2.35
C ASP A 286 27.00 19.79 -1.89
N MET A 287 25.71 19.53 -1.67
CA MET A 287 25.20 18.24 -1.20
C MET A 287 24.82 17.30 -2.35
N SER A 288 24.99 17.72 -3.62
CA SER A 288 24.61 16.90 -4.77
C SER A 288 25.24 15.50 -4.81
N PRO A 289 26.51 15.29 -4.44
CA PRO A 289 27.12 13.96 -4.43
C PRO A 289 26.45 12.96 -3.46
N ILE A 290 25.70 13.44 -2.47
CA ILE A 290 25.03 12.61 -1.47
C ILE A 290 23.70 12.08 -2.02
N PHE A 291 23.02 12.85 -2.87
CA PHE A 291 21.73 12.45 -3.42
C PHE A 291 21.87 11.36 -4.47
N ASN A 292 21.24 10.22 -4.20
CA ASN A 292 21.05 9.14 -5.17
C ASN A 292 19.56 8.72 -5.20
N TRP A 293 19.26 7.69 -5.97
CA TRP A 293 17.89 7.19 -6.14
C TRP A 293 17.21 6.73 -4.84
N ASN A 294 17.97 6.38 -3.79
CA ASN A 294 17.44 5.97 -2.49
C ASN A 294 17.43 7.09 -1.44
N VAL A 295 18.10 8.24 -1.65
CA VAL A 295 18.08 9.36 -0.69
C VAL A 295 16.86 10.25 -0.92
N LYS A 296 15.96 10.30 0.06
CA LYS A 296 14.71 11.08 0.00
C LYS A 296 14.95 12.55 0.33
N GLN A 297 15.65 12.78 1.44
CA GLN A 297 15.95 14.10 1.97
C GLN A 297 17.17 14.03 2.90
N LEU A 298 17.77 15.20 3.14
CA LEU A 298 18.83 15.40 4.12
C LEU A 298 18.30 16.35 5.21
N PHE A 299 18.56 16.01 6.47
CA PHE A 299 18.38 16.93 7.59
C PHE A 299 19.75 17.49 7.96
N ILE A 300 20.01 18.75 7.64
CA ILE A 300 21.33 19.36 7.74
C ILE A 300 21.32 20.35 8.90
N PHE A 301 22.36 20.36 9.71
CA PHE A 301 22.44 21.20 10.89
C PHE A 301 23.87 21.59 11.22
N LEU A 302 24.05 22.85 11.63
CA LEU A 302 25.32 23.40 12.06
C LEU A 302 25.45 23.26 13.58
N VAL A 303 26.51 22.62 14.03
CA VAL A 303 26.81 22.40 15.46
C VAL A 303 28.01 23.23 15.87
N ALA A 304 27.91 23.93 16.99
CA ALA A 304 29.05 24.45 17.73
C ALA A 304 29.49 23.45 18.80
N GLU A 305 30.73 23.00 18.72
CA GLU A 305 31.34 22.06 19.65
C GLU A 305 32.46 22.73 20.45
N TYR A 306 32.39 22.62 21.78
CA TYR A 306 33.37 23.23 22.68
C TYR A 306 33.44 22.48 24.02
N SER A 307 34.57 22.63 24.73
CA SER A 307 34.82 21.97 26.02
C SER A 307 34.69 22.98 27.17
N THR A 308 34.19 22.55 28.31
CA THR A 308 34.17 23.33 29.55
C THR A 308 34.85 22.56 30.68
N MET A 309 35.03 23.18 31.85
CA MET A 309 35.59 22.47 33.01
C MET A 309 34.70 21.32 33.50
N LYS A 310 33.38 21.41 33.26
CA LYS A 310 32.42 20.37 33.65
C LYS A 310 32.27 19.28 32.60
N ASN A 311 32.25 19.66 31.32
CA ASN A 311 31.94 18.76 30.21
C ASN A 311 33.06 18.77 29.17
N VAL A 312 33.57 17.58 28.85
CA VAL A 312 34.62 17.40 27.82
C VAL A 312 34.12 17.82 26.43
N ILE A 313 32.85 17.58 26.12
CA ILE A 313 32.21 17.92 24.85
C ILE A 313 30.83 18.53 25.13
N ASN A 314 30.61 19.75 24.67
CA ASN A 314 29.31 20.42 24.61
C ASN A 314 28.99 20.66 23.14
N GLN A 315 27.77 20.33 22.71
CA GLN A 315 27.31 20.49 21.34
C GLN A 315 26.00 21.28 21.32
N VAL A 316 25.99 22.41 20.60
CA VAL A 316 24.80 23.25 20.45
C VAL A 316 24.50 23.39 18.97
N VAL A 317 23.27 23.05 18.57
CA VAL A 317 22.80 23.27 17.20
C VAL A 317 22.48 24.75 17.04
N LEU A 318 23.12 25.41 16.07
CA LEU A 318 22.92 26.84 15.81
C LEU A 318 21.93 27.11 14.68
N TRP A 319 21.84 26.18 13.73
CA TRP A 319 21.05 26.33 12.52
C TRP A 319 20.74 24.96 11.92
N ASP A 320 19.60 24.82 11.24
CA ASP A 320 19.20 23.62 10.51
C ASP A 320 18.43 23.95 9.22
N LYS A 321 18.47 23.01 8.27
CA LYS A 321 17.71 23.03 7.02
C LYS A 321 17.42 21.63 6.52
N ILE A 322 16.21 21.43 6.02
CA ILE A 322 15.84 20.20 5.30
C ILE A 322 16.04 20.44 3.81
N VAL A 323 16.81 19.59 3.16
CA VAL A 323 16.99 19.59 1.69
C VAL A 323 16.33 18.34 1.14
N LYS A 324 15.29 18.49 0.31
CA LYS A 324 14.65 17.36 -0.35
C LYS A 324 15.26 17.15 -1.73
N ARG A 325 15.13 15.94 -2.28
CA ARG A 325 15.63 15.60 -3.63
C ARG A 325 15.25 16.61 -4.75
N PRO A 326 14.00 17.11 -4.86
CA PRO A 326 13.63 18.06 -5.90
C PRO A 326 14.14 19.48 -5.67
N ASP A 327 14.64 19.80 -4.48
CA ASP A 327 15.13 21.14 -4.15
C ASP A 327 16.55 21.36 -4.67
N SER A 328 17.02 22.61 -4.64
CA SER A 328 18.44 22.90 -4.83
C SER A 328 19.26 22.18 -3.76
N GLN A 329 20.24 21.39 -4.20
CA GLN A 329 21.14 20.61 -3.32
C GLN A 329 22.39 21.41 -2.95
N VAL A 330 22.55 22.61 -3.50
CA VAL A 330 23.60 23.56 -3.13
C VAL A 330 23.07 24.52 -2.07
N ILE A 331 23.81 24.64 -0.97
CA ILE A 331 23.54 25.51 0.17
C ILE A 331 24.45 26.72 0.08
N LEU A 332 23.85 27.90 0.00
CA LEU A 332 24.52 29.19 -0.03
C LEU A 332 23.80 30.11 0.96
N GLU A 333 24.27 30.11 2.21
CA GLU A 333 23.75 30.99 3.25
C GLU A 333 24.83 31.99 3.61
N GLU A 334 24.54 33.29 3.45
CA GLU A 334 25.47 34.39 3.74
C GLU A 334 24.92 35.31 4.83
N SER A 335 25.77 35.66 5.78
CA SER A 335 25.53 36.59 6.88
C SER A 335 24.27 36.27 7.70
N ILE A 336 23.95 34.99 7.85
CA ILE A 336 22.79 34.55 8.63
C ILE A 336 23.07 34.62 10.13
N HIS A 337 22.02 34.80 10.91
CA HIS A 337 22.10 34.68 12.37
C HIS A 337 21.71 33.24 12.77
N PRO A 338 22.25 32.70 13.90
CA PRO A 338 21.80 31.45 14.46
C PRO A 338 20.28 31.43 14.60
N LYS A 339 19.65 30.35 14.13
CA LYS A 339 18.22 30.08 14.30
C LYS A 339 17.89 29.72 15.75
N TYR A 340 18.83 29.05 16.41
CA TYR A 340 18.76 28.71 17.83
C TYR A 340 19.81 29.48 18.62
N TYR A 341 19.48 29.80 19.88
CA TYR A 341 20.39 30.54 20.75
C TYR A 341 21.63 29.72 21.07
N PHE A 342 22.79 30.33 20.90
CA PHE A 342 24.04 29.79 21.42
C PHE A 342 24.17 30.17 22.89
N LEU A 343 23.54 29.38 23.75
CA LEU A 343 23.51 29.57 25.20
C LEU A 343 24.45 28.58 25.91
N ASP A 344 25.28 29.09 26.80
CA ASP A 344 26.09 28.28 27.73
C ASP A 344 25.68 28.57 29.17
N ASP A 345 25.44 27.51 29.96
CA ASP A 345 25.11 27.61 31.38
C ASP A 345 26.38 27.86 32.20
N GLY A 346 26.84 29.11 32.15
CA GLY A 346 28.03 29.59 32.82
C GLY A 346 28.62 30.80 32.12
N SER A 347 29.92 31.02 32.39
CA SER A 347 30.74 32.05 31.73
C SER A 347 31.85 31.42 30.87
N ASN A 348 31.60 30.21 30.34
CA ASN A 348 32.64 29.41 29.70
C ASN A 348 32.94 29.84 28.26
N LEU A 349 32.07 30.64 27.63
CA LEU A 349 32.29 31.13 26.28
C LEU A 349 33.19 32.37 26.28
N LEU A 350 33.25 33.12 27.38
CA LEU A 350 34.12 34.28 27.51
C LEU A 350 35.60 33.89 27.32
N SER A 351 36.32 34.62 26.45
CA SER A 351 37.70 34.32 26.04
C SER A 351 37.93 32.93 25.41
N HIS A 352 36.88 32.17 25.09
CA HIS A 352 37.03 30.81 24.59
C HIS A 352 37.68 30.80 23.19
N GLN A 353 38.79 30.07 23.05
CA GLN A 353 39.63 30.12 21.84
C GLN A 353 39.28 29.04 20.80
N ASN A 354 38.60 27.97 21.22
CA ASN A 354 38.45 26.76 20.40
C ASN A 354 36.97 26.32 20.30
N VAL A 355 36.07 27.21 19.87
CA VAL A 355 34.70 26.77 19.54
C VAL A 355 34.66 26.31 18.09
N THR A 356 34.42 25.03 17.86
CA THR A 356 34.50 24.44 16.51
C THR A 356 33.11 24.36 15.90
N LEU A 357 32.93 25.00 14.74
CA LEU A 357 31.71 24.91 13.95
C LEU A 357 31.85 23.76 12.95
N ILE A 358 30.90 22.82 13.00
CA ILE A 358 30.87 21.62 12.18
C ILE A 358 29.48 21.51 11.56
N LEU A 359 29.42 21.36 10.23
CA LEU A 359 28.17 21.06 9.53
C LEU A 359 27.97 19.54 9.52
N LYS A 360 26.84 19.09 10.08
CA LYS A 360 26.44 17.69 10.17
C LYS A 360 25.11 17.49 9.43
N TRP A 361 24.81 16.26 9.04
CA TRP A 361 23.52 15.92 8.46
C TRP A 361 23.11 14.48 8.70
N ASN A 362 21.81 14.23 8.70
CA ASN A 362 21.24 12.89 8.65
C ASN A 362 20.76 12.59 7.22
N ILE A 363 21.17 11.45 6.68
CA ILE A 363 20.70 10.94 5.39
C ILE A 363 19.41 10.16 5.64
N VAL A 364 18.30 10.63 5.06
CA VAL A 364 17.00 9.96 5.16
C VAL A 364 16.73 9.20 3.85
N PRO A 365 16.87 7.86 3.83
CA PRO A 365 16.57 7.07 2.65
C PRO A 365 15.06 6.84 2.46
N ASN A 366 14.66 6.35 1.29
CA ASN A 366 13.31 5.81 1.07
C ASN A 366 13.12 4.50 1.86
N ALA A 367 14.15 3.65 1.86
CA ALA A 367 14.25 2.47 2.72
C ALA A 367 15.73 2.24 3.05
N GLY A 368 16.07 2.10 4.33
CA GLY A 368 17.47 2.02 4.74
C GLY A 368 17.72 2.46 6.17
N ARG A 369 19.00 2.49 6.54
CA ARG A 369 19.46 3.04 7.80
C ARG A 369 19.45 4.58 7.74
N LEU A 370 19.03 5.22 8.83
CA LEU A 370 19.28 6.64 9.04
C LEU A 370 20.75 6.80 9.43
N GLU A 371 21.52 7.45 8.56
CA GLU A 371 22.97 7.61 8.75
C GLU A 371 23.30 9.06 9.13
N ASP A 372 24.12 9.22 10.17
CA ASP A 372 24.67 10.49 10.57
C ASP A 372 26.02 10.70 9.90
N SER A 373 26.23 11.91 9.37
CA SER A 373 27.42 12.24 8.59
C SER A 373 27.81 13.70 8.82
N GLN A 374 29.06 14.05 8.49
CA GLN A 374 29.60 15.39 8.70
C GLN A 374 30.50 15.81 7.55
N GLY A 375 30.64 17.12 7.36
CA GLY A 375 31.52 17.69 6.35
C GLY A 375 33.00 17.57 6.70
N ASP A 376 33.85 17.58 5.68
CA ASP A 376 35.31 17.61 5.84
C ASP A 376 35.83 18.96 6.35
N GLY A 377 35.02 20.02 6.28
CA GLY A 377 35.37 21.37 6.70
C GLY A 377 34.91 21.71 8.12
N GLN A 378 35.76 22.42 8.86
CA GLN A 378 35.45 22.95 10.19
C GLN A 378 35.96 24.39 10.29
N PHE A 379 35.29 25.22 11.11
CA PHE A 379 35.73 26.57 11.39
C PHE A 379 35.90 26.79 12.88
N ILE A 380 37.08 27.28 13.30
CA ILE A 380 37.34 27.57 14.71
C ILE A 380 36.99 29.03 15.00
N LEU A 381 35.93 29.22 15.79
CA LEU A 381 35.47 30.49 16.28
C LEU A 381 36.14 30.84 17.61
N LYS A 382 36.64 32.06 17.69
CA LYS A 382 37.23 32.65 18.89
C LYS A 382 36.28 33.70 19.46
N PHE A 383 36.05 33.62 20.75
CA PHE A 383 35.21 34.57 21.46
C PHE A 383 36.04 35.65 22.17
N PRO A 384 35.50 36.87 22.29
CA PRO A 384 36.19 37.99 22.92
C PRO A 384 36.33 37.79 24.43
N SER A 385 37.29 38.49 25.03
CA SER A 385 37.53 38.44 26.47
C SER A 385 36.60 39.30 27.31
N ASN A 386 35.80 40.15 26.67
CA ASN A 386 34.89 41.08 27.32
C ASN A 386 33.47 40.83 26.82
N TYR A 387 32.51 40.90 27.73
CA TYR A 387 31.10 40.98 27.35
C TYR A 387 30.86 42.27 26.58
N VAL A 388 29.99 42.21 25.59
CA VAL A 388 29.53 43.40 24.89
C VAL A 388 28.72 44.23 25.88
N SER A 389 29.29 45.36 26.32
CA SER A 389 28.60 46.42 27.04
C SER A 389 27.73 47.18 26.04
N GLY A 390 26.65 46.53 25.62
CA GLY A 390 25.79 46.99 24.54
C GLY A 390 24.39 46.49 24.79
N ARG A 391 23.73 47.17 25.71
CA ARG A 391 22.28 47.18 25.86
C ARG A 391 21.69 47.68 24.53
N SER A 392 21.34 46.81 23.58
CA SER A 392 20.42 47.15 22.47
C SER A 392 18.95 47.13 22.93
N VAL A 393 18.75 47.42 24.21
CA VAL A 393 17.56 47.96 24.86
C VAL A 393 18.15 48.92 25.89
N PRO A 394 17.89 50.24 25.83
CA PRO A 394 18.56 51.20 26.69
C PRO A 394 18.24 50.83 28.13
N LEU A 395 19.26 50.39 28.83
CA LEU A 395 19.11 49.84 30.17
C LEU A 395 20.23 50.70 30.86
N MET A 396 19.98 52.00 30.89
CA MET A 396 20.38 52.89 31.96
C MET A 396 19.21 53.87 31.95
N ASN A 397 18.46 53.86 33.06
CA ASN A 397 17.20 54.58 33.27
C ASN A 397 15.90 53.95 32.71
N CYS A 398 15.66 52.65 32.87
CA CYS A 398 14.29 52.11 32.69
C CYS A 398 13.59 51.64 33.97
N CYS A 399 14.30 51.38 35.07
CA CYS A 399 13.66 51.21 36.37
C CYS A 399 14.61 51.76 37.45
N LYS A 400 14.26 52.89 38.06
CA LYS A 400 14.83 53.27 39.36
C LYS A 400 14.02 52.54 40.44
N PRO A 401 14.64 51.95 41.48
CA PRO A 401 13.89 51.45 42.61
C PRO A 401 13.30 52.66 43.35
N GLY A 402 11.98 52.82 43.30
CA GLY A 402 11.26 53.82 44.10
C GLY A 402 10.25 54.72 43.41
N THR A 403 9.87 54.49 42.14
CA THR A 403 8.79 55.24 41.49
C THR A 403 7.85 54.29 40.76
N GLU A 404 6.69 54.00 41.35
CA GLU A 404 5.61 53.20 40.76
C GLU A 404 4.87 53.91 39.60
N GLU A 405 5.33 55.09 39.15
CA GLU A 405 4.56 55.93 38.22
C GLU A 405 5.01 55.91 36.74
N ASP A 406 6.17 55.37 36.35
CA ASP A 406 6.66 55.51 34.95
C ASP A 406 7.02 54.16 34.28
N SER A 407 6.08 53.22 34.24
CA SER A 407 6.12 52.06 33.33
C SER A 407 4.99 52.14 32.31
N GLU A 408 4.72 53.32 31.78
CA GLU A 408 3.71 53.48 30.73
C GLU A 408 4.32 53.16 29.36
N LEU A 409 3.67 52.22 28.66
CA LEU A 409 3.86 52.06 27.23
C LEU A 409 3.41 53.35 26.56
N ASP A 410 4.34 54.06 25.91
CA ASP A 410 3.98 55.21 25.09
C ASP A 410 3.25 54.71 23.83
N THR A 411 1.95 55.00 23.78
CA THR A 411 1.10 54.63 22.66
C THR A 411 0.79 55.87 21.84
N CYS A 412 1.18 55.86 20.56
CA CYS A 412 0.84 56.91 19.61
C CYS A 412 -0.66 56.97 19.24
N ILE A 413 -1.47 56.05 19.79
CA ILE A 413 -2.92 55.96 19.58
C ILE A 413 -3.60 55.82 20.94
N CYS A 414 -4.59 56.65 21.24
CA CYS A 414 -5.40 56.48 22.43
C CYS A 414 -6.23 55.19 22.28
N CYS A 415 -5.90 54.15 23.04
CA CYS A 415 -6.61 52.88 23.00
C CYS A 415 -8.06 53.00 23.48
N ASP A 416 -8.36 53.97 24.35
CA ASP A 416 -9.73 54.30 24.76
C ASP A 416 -10.54 54.90 23.60
N ASP A 417 -9.94 55.72 22.75
CA ASP A 417 -10.60 56.24 21.55
C ASP A 417 -10.89 55.12 20.54
N VAL A 418 -9.97 54.15 20.40
CA VAL A 418 -10.18 52.96 19.57
C VAL A 418 -11.33 52.12 20.13
N ARG A 419 -11.35 51.89 21.45
CA ARG A 419 -12.43 51.16 22.13
C ARG A 419 -13.77 51.86 21.90
N GLN A 420 -13.84 53.17 22.14
CA GLN A 420 -15.06 53.94 21.97
C GLN A 420 -15.53 53.91 20.51
N PHE A 421 -14.63 54.06 19.54
CA PHE A 421 -14.97 53.97 18.12
C PHE A 421 -15.58 52.62 17.76
N VAL A 422 -15.05 51.52 18.29
CA VAL A 422 -15.58 50.17 18.03
C VAL A 422 -16.96 50.01 18.66
N LEU A 423 -17.17 50.51 19.87
CA LEU A 423 -18.47 50.50 20.56
C LEU A 423 -19.51 51.39 19.86
N ASP A 424 -19.10 52.51 19.25
CA ASP A 424 -20.00 53.40 18.51
C ASP A 424 -20.34 52.88 17.11
N SER A 425 -19.43 52.09 16.52
CA SER A 425 -19.56 51.56 15.15
C SER A 425 -20.35 50.26 15.08
N LEU A 426 -20.60 49.61 16.21
CA LEU A 426 -21.33 48.35 16.33
C LEU A 426 -22.53 48.56 17.25
N SER A 427 -23.71 48.09 16.85
CA SER A 427 -24.88 48.18 17.74
C SER A 427 -24.76 47.18 18.90
N LEU A 428 -25.40 47.46 20.05
CA LEU A 428 -25.39 46.56 21.22
C LEU A 428 -25.98 45.16 20.92
N GLU A 429 -26.80 45.01 19.88
CA GLU A 429 -27.30 43.70 19.41
C GLU A 429 -26.25 42.92 18.59
N GLU A 430 -25.22 43.58 18.06
CA GLU A 430 -24.16 43.01 17.22
C GLU A 430 -22.88 42.69 18.00
N LEU A 431 -22.79 43.06 19.29
CA LEU A 431 -21.58 42.89 20.11
C LEU A 431 -21.91 42.33 21.51
N PRO A 432 -22.03 41.00 21.68
CA PRO A 432 -22.16 40.38 23.00
C PRO A 432 -20.85 40.36 23.81
N LEU A 433 -19.74 40.85 23.26
CA LEU A 433 -18.40 40.80 23.87
C LEU A 433 -18.05 42.10 24.59
N GLU A 434 -17.45 41.98 25.78
CA GLU A 434 -16.90 43.12 26.50
C GLU A 434 -15.51 43.50 25.96
N ILE A 435 -15.36 44.77 25.55
CA ILE A 435 -14.08 45.32 25.08
C ILE A 435 -13.47 46.22 26.17
N GLN A 436 -12.26 45.89 26.61
CA GLN A 436 -11.51 46.63 27.62
C GLN A 436 -10.09 46.99 27.13
N VAL A 437 -9.58 48.13 27.58
CA VAL A 437 -8.18 48.53 27.38
C VAL A 437 -7.34 47.99 28.53
N SER A 438 -6.20 47.37 28.23
CA SER A 438 -5.25 46.89 29.23
C SER A 438 -4.01 47.78 29.28
N ASN A 439 -3.65 48.22 30.48
CA ASN A 439 -2.46 49.03 30.74
C ASN A 439 -1.26 48.18 31.22
N ASN A 440 -1.37 46.85 31.20
CA ASN A 440 -0.31 45.94 31.64
C ASN A 440 0.07 44.94 30.53
N PRO A 441 1.10 45.21 29.72
CA PRO A 441 1.51 44.32 28.63
C PRO A 441 2.17 43.03 29.13
N GLY A 442 2.84 43.07 30.29
CA GLY A 442 3.62 41.97 30.83
C GLY A 442 2.79 40.82 31.37
N ARG A 443 1.59 41.12 31.93
CA ARG A 443 0.70 40.10 32.48
C ARG A 443 0.10 39.17 31.41
N TYR A 444 0.04 39.61 30.15
CA TYR A 444 -0.63 38.88 29.06
C TYR A 444 0.32 38.20 28.06
N LEU A 445 1.57 38.64 27.93
CA LEU A 445 2.57 37.96 27.08
C LEU A 445 2.99 36.58 27.64
N CYS A 446 2.77 36.33 28.94
CA CYS A 446 3.15 35.09 29.61
C CYS A 446 1.97 34.14 29.91
N ALA A 447 0.71 34.56 29.69
CA ALA A 447 -0.45 33.86 30.26
C ALA A 447 -1.48 33.27 29.26
N TYR A 448 -1.52 33.64 27.97
CA TYR A 448 -2.48 33.04 27.02
C TYR A 448 -1.93 32.89 25.58
N ILE A 449 -2.48 31.91 24.85
CA ILE A 449 -2.01 31.37 23.56
C ILE A 449 -2.58 32.16 22.34
N PHE A 450 -3.55 33.06 22.54
CA PHE A 450 -4.33 33.66 21.45
C PHE A 450 -4.20 35.19 21.41
N TYR A 451 -3.24 35.69 20.64
CA TYR A 451 -3.14 37.11 20.28
C TYR A 451 -2.98 37.28 18.77
N CYS A 452 -3.52 38.37 18.24
CA CYS A 452 -3.20 38.83 16.89
C CYS A 452 -2.26 40.03 16.99
N SER A 453 -1.11 39.95 16.33
CA SER A 453 -0.19 41.10 16.20
C SER A 453 -0.47 41.80 14.87
N LEU A 454 -0.97 43.03 14.95
CA LEU A 454 -1.16 43.89 13.80
C LEU A 454 0.06 44.79 13.64
N PHE A 455 0.74 44.67 12.51
CA PHE A 455 1.99 45.38 12.25
C PHE A 455 1.81 46.46 11.19
N ALA A 456 2.17 47.70 11.52
CA ALA A 456 2.14 48.81 10.58
C ALA A 456 3.53 49.15 10.02
N THR A 457 4.57 49.18 10.87
CA THR A 457 5.97 49.52 10.51
C THR A 457 6.96 48.94 11.53
N ARG A 458 8.27 48.92 11.22
CA ARG A 458 9.32 48.41 12.14
C ARG A 458 9.24 49.11 13.50
N GLY A 459 8.82 48.36 14.53
CA GLY A 459 8.73 48.82 15.91
C GLY A 459 7.35 49.33 16.35
N ARG A 460 6.31 49.26 15.51
CA ARG A 460 4.93 49.62 15.89
C ARG A 460 3.98 48.45 15.65
N SER A 461 3.51 47.86 16.74
CA SER A 461 2.60 46.73 16.75
C SER A 461 1.47 46.98 17.72
N LEU A 462 0.23 46.71 17.30
CA LEU A 462 -0.89 46.59 18.23
C LEU A 462 -1.10 45.12 18.57
N PHE A 463 -1.25 44.84 19.86
CA PHE A 463 -1.61 43.53 20.36
C PHE A 463 -3.09 43.54 20.73
N VAL A 464 -3.87 42.70 20.06
CA VAL A 464 -5.27 42.46 20.42
C VAL A 464 -5.36 41.08 21.04
N HIS A 465 -5.79 41.02 22.29
CA HIS A 465 -6.08 39.77 22.96
C HIS A 465 -7.45 39.25 22.50
N ILE A 466 -7.49 37.97 22.14
CA ILE A 466 -8.69 37.35 21.58
C ILE A 466 -9.09 36.21 22.53
N PRO A 467 -10.34 36.18 23.03
CA PRO A 467 -10.81 35.08 23.86
C PRO A 467 -10.84 33.76 23.06
N PRO A 468 -10.86 32.59 23.72
CA PRO A 468 -11.07 31.32 23.04
C PRO A 468 -12.43 31.30 22.32
N PHE A 469 -12.53 30.54 21.22
CA PHE A 469 -13.78 30.40 20.48
C PHE A 469 -14.78 29.52 21.25
N ASP A 470 -16.01 30.00 21.38
CA ASP A 470 -17.15 29.29 21.96
C ASP A 470 -18.47 29.74 21.30
N ASP A 471 -19.61 29.28 21.84
CA ASP A 471 -20.94 29.57 21.29
C ASP A 471 -21.31 31.07 21.33
N GLU A 472 -20.65 31.87 22.17
CA GLU A 472 -20.86 33.32 22.31
C GLU A 472 -19.81 34.13 21.52
N CYS A 473 -18.58 33.63 21.40
CA CYS A 473 -17.48 34.22 20.64
C CYS A 473 -17.18 33.45 19.35
N THR A 474 -17.98 33.72 18.31
CA THR A 474 -17.79 33.11 16.98
C THR A 474 -16.69 33.79 16.17
N ALA A 475 -16.10 33.06 15.22
CA ALA A 475 -15.10 33.62 14.31
C ALA A 475 -15.63 34.79 13.46
N GLU A 476 -16.91 34.78 13.10
CA GLU A 476 -17.56 35.83 12.31
C GLU A 476 -17.66 37.13 13.11
N LEU A 477 -18.05 37.04 14.39
CA LEU A 477 -18.09 38.16 15.31
C LEU A 477 -16.70 38.75 15.54
N LEU A 478 -15.70 37.90 15.74
CA LEU A 478 -14.32 38.34 15.92
C LEU A 478 -13.77 39.10 14.70
N ILE A 479 -14.06 38.61 13.48
CA ILE A 479 -13.65 39.29 12.24
C ILE A 479 -14.29 40.67 12.14
N LEU A 480 -15.56 40.80 12.52
CA LEU A 480 -16.30 42.06 12.52
C LEU A 480 -15.65 43.08 13.48
N VAL A 481 -15.32 42.65 14.70
CA VAL A 481 -14.65 43.49 15.71
C VAL A 481 -13.24 43.89 15.28
N LEU A 482 -12.41 42.95 14.83
CA LEU A 482 -11.05 43.23 14.36
C LEU A 482 -11.04 44.19 13.16
N LYS A 483 -12.04 44.08 12.27
CA LYS A 483 -12.21 45.00 11.15
C LYS A 483 -12.49 46.43 11.64
N GLN A 484 -13.34 46.61 12.66
CA GLN A 484 -13.60 47.94 13.22
C GLN A 484 -12.39 48.51 13.95
N ILE A 485 -11.63 47.68 14.67
CA ILE A 485 -10.36 48.08 15.29
C ILE A 485 -9.38 48.61 14.23
N LEU A 486 -9.24 47.91 13.11
CA LEU A 486 -8.38 48.34 12.00
C LEU A 486 -8.85 49.67 11.38
N ILE A 487 -10.16 49.85 11.19
CA ILE A 487 -10.73 51.10 10.67
C ILE A 487 -10.50 52.26 11.65
N ALA A 488 -10.68 52.02 12.96
CA ALA A 488 -10.45 53.00 14.01
C ALA A 488 -8.99 53.48 14.00
N ILE A 489 -8.05 52.54 13.98
CA ILE A 489 -6.61 52.81 13.92
C ILE A 489 -6.28 53.60 12.67
N TYR A 490 -6.80 53.17 11.50
CA TYR A 490 -6.55 53.87 10.24
C TYR A 490 -7.02 55.33 10.28
N LYS A 491 -8.21 55.60 10.81
CA LYS A 491 -8.79 56.95 10.93
C LYS A 491 -8.05 57.82 11.94
N LEU A 492 -7.78 57.29 13.13
CA LEU A 492 -7.10 58.02 14.20
C LEU A 492 -5.64 58.33 13.84
N TYR A 493 -4.97 57.42 13.15
CA TYR A 493 -3.57 57.55 12.78
C TYR A 493 -3.33 58.49 11.57
N LEU A 494 -4.22 58.51 10.56
CA LEU A 494 -4.06 59.39 9.40
C LEU A 494 -4.53 60.83 9.67
N ASN A 495 -5.55 61.05 10.51
CA ASN A 495 -5.97 62.40 10.87
C ASN A 495 -4.93 63.15 11.71
N GLN A 496 -4.10 62.45 12.50
CA GLN A 496 -3.01 63.07 13.25
C GLN A 496 -1.85 63.55 12.36
N ASN A 497 -1.68 63.01 11.15
CA ASN A 497 -0.63 63.41 10.22
C ASN A 497 -0.99 64.62 9.33
N VAL A 498 -2.20 65.19 9.46
CA VAL A 498 -2.60 66.42 8.72
C VAL A 498 -2.25 67.71 9.48
N ASN A 499 -1.91 67.64 10.78
CA ASN A 499 -1.69 68.83 11.62
C ASN A 499 -0.25 69.06 12.08
N VAL A 500 0.75 68.42 11.47
CA VAL A 500 2.18 68.67 11.75
C VAL A 500 2.86 69.29 10.52
N GLN A 501 2.31 70.41 10.06
CA GLN A 501 3.02 71.45 9.29
C GLN A 501 2.50 72.83 9.73
N SER A 502 2.79 73.22 10.97
CA SER A 502 2.83 74.63 11.37
C SER A 502 3.56 74.77 12.71
N VAL A 503 4.55 75.67 12.70
CA VAL A 503 5.52 76.05 13.76
C VAL A 503 6.76 75.19 13.84
#